data_AF-A0A0F8YL85-F1
#
_entry.id   AF-A0A0F8YL85-F1
#
_cell.length_a   1.000
_cell.length_b   1.000
_cell.length_c   1.000
_cell.angle_alpha   90.00
_cell.angle_beta   90.00
_cell.angle_gamma   90.00
#
_symmetry.space_group_name_H-M   'P 1'
#
loop_
_entity.id
_entity.type
_entity.pdbx_description
1 polymer ?
#
loop_
_entity_poly.entity_id
_entity_poly.type
_entity_poly.pdbx_seq_one_letter_code
_entity_poly.pdbx_strand_id
1 'polypeptide(L)'
;MRKIKFRGRYVFEENALYPAENKWVYGFFYKDERDCWIKDGKMSYVVIPESVGQYIGLKARSVIDQSWTDLYEGDVTEIEAVNRVVNRHVVKFGIVRRDLGTPYTLDIPSFYFDLIGGDFKAFPIVNNHCG
;
A
#
# COMPACT_ATOMS: atom_id res chain seq x y z
N MET A 1 -1.87 0.93 -19.48
CA MET A 1 -2.09 2.07 -18.55
C MET A 1 -2.28 1.52 -17.14
N ARG A 2 -1.49 1.95 -16.14
CA ARG A 2 -1.58 1.45 -14.74
C ARG A 2 -2.85 1.99 -14.08
N LYS A 3 -3.63 1.12 -13.43
CA LYS A 3 -4.77 1.54 -12.61
C LYS A 3 -4.23 2.23 -11.35
N ILE A 4 -4.47 3.53 -11.22
CA ILE A 4 -4.26 4.27 -9.97
C ILE A 4 -5.56 4.13 -9.16
N LYS A 5 -5.48 3.44 -8.03
CA LYS A 5 -6.60 3.27 -7.09
C LYS A 5 -6.06 3.41 -5.67
N PHE A 6 -6.93 3.85 -4.78
CA PHE A 6 -6.64 4.13 -3.38
C PHE A 6 -7.61 3.36 -2.50
N ARG A 7 -7.26 3.23 -1.22
CA ARG A 7 -8.17 2.82 -0.17
C ARG A 7 -8.10 3.80 1.00
N GLY A 8 -9.13 3.80 1.83
CA GLY A 8 -9.15 4.51 3.11
C GLY A 8 -10.12 3.85 4.07
N ARG A 9 -9.98 4.15 5.37
CA ARG A 9 -10.94 3.77 6.40
C ARG A 9 -12.07 4.78 6.44
N TYR A 10 -13.26 4.32 6.08
CA TYR A 10 -14.51 5.04 6.28
C TYR A 10 -14.96 4.88 7.73
N VAL A 11 -15.42 5.97 8.34
CA VAL A 11 -16.04 6.01 9.67
C VAL A 11 -17.39 6.71 9.51
N PHE A 12 -18.49 6.08 9.94
CA PHE A 12 -19.84 6.62 9.78
C PHE A 12 -20.18 7.68 10.85
N GLU A 13 -19.69 7.53 12.08
CA GLU A 13 -19.85 8.50 13.18
C GLU A 13 -18.52 8.74 13.92
N GLU A 14 -18.20 10.02 14.19
CA GLU A 14 -16.93 10.48 14.81
C GLU A 14 -16.55 9.79 16.14
N ASN A 15 -17.49 9.11 16.82
CA ASN A 15 -17.29 8.50 18.15
C ASN A 15 -17.71 7.01 18.25
N ALA A 16 -17.82 6.28 17.13
CA ALA A 16 -18.18 4.86 17.17
C ALA A 16 -17.05 4.01 17.79
N LEU A 17 -17.18 3.67 19.07
CA LEU A 17 -16.27 2.81 19.84
C LEU A 17 -16.23 1.33 19.35
N TYR A 18 -17.14 0.92 18.45
CA TYR A 18 -17.25 -0.44 17.92
C TYR A 18 -17.55 -0.46 16.40
N PRO A 19 -17.11 -1.49 15.65
CA PRO A 19 -16.52 -1.35 14.31
C PRO A 19 -17.42 -1.73 13.13
N ALA A 20 -18.73 -1.95 13.34
CA ALA A 20 -19.63 -2.45 12.29
C ALA A 20 -19.68 -1.54 11.04
N GLU A 21 -19.30 -0.27 11.19
CA GLU A 21 -19.32 0.72 10.12
C GLU A 21 -17.92 1.16 9.68
N ASN A 22 -16.86 0.67 10.36
CA ASN A 22 -15.46 0.94 10.04
C ASN A 22 -14.96 -0.04 8.99
N LYS A 23 -15.14 0.30 7.72
CA LYS A 23 -14.73 -0.56 6.59
C LYS A 23 -13.67 0.09 5.71
N TRP A 24 -12.86 -0.75 5.07
CA TRP A 24 -12.03 -0.31 3.96
C TRP A 24 -12.91 -0.03 2.75
N VAL A 25 -12.79 1.19 2.22
CA VAL A 25 -13.41 1.58 0.94
C VAL A 25 -12.31 1.76 -0.10
N TYR A 26 -12.62 1.47 -1.36
CA TYR A 26 -11.64 1.42 -2.45
C TYR A 26 -12.14 2.24 -3.64
N GLY A 27 -11.26 3.00 -4.27
CA GLY A 27 -11.66 3.85 -5.40
C GLY A 27 -10.66 4.93 -5.76
N PHE A 28 -11.18 6.05 -6.26
CA PHE A 28 -10.40 7.24 -6.56
C PHE A 28 -10.31 8.15 -5.34
N PHE A 29 -9.12 8.71 -5.10
CA PHE A 29 -8.88 9.62 -3.98
C PHE A 29 -9.10 11.08 -4.38
N TYR A 30 -9.82 11.80 -3.53
CA TYR A 30 -10.04 13.24 -3.62
C TYR A 30 -9.75 13.86 -2.26
N LYS A 31 -9.17 15.06 -2.26
CA LYS A 31 -8.89 15.82 -1.05
C LYS A 31 -9.28 17.28 -1.27
N ASP A 32 -9.98 17.85 -0.30
CA ASP A 32 -10.19 19.28 -0.20
C ASP A 32 -9.50 19.84 1.06
N GLU A 33 -9.77 21.10 1.44
CA GLU A 33 -9.12 21.74 2.58
C GLU A 33 -9.50 21.12 3.94
N ARG A 34 -10.63 20.41 4.01
CA ARG A 34 -11.19 19.87 5.26
C ARG A 34 -11.18 18.36 5.29
N ASP A 35 -11.53 17.72 4.18
CA ASP A 35 -11.88 16.31 4.13
C ASP A 35 -11.10 15.53 3.06
N CYS A 36 -10.96 14.22 3.32
CA CYS A 36 -10.40 13.22 2.42
C CYS A 36 -11.53 12.27 1.98
N TRP A 37 -11.62 11.97 0.69
CA TRP A 37 -12.69 11.17 0.11
C TRP A 37 -12.18 10.02 -0.76
N ILE A 38 -12.87 8.88 -0.70
CA ILE A 38 -12.73 7.78 -1.67
C ILE A 38 -14.04 7.63 -2.44
N LYS A 39 -13.96 7.60 -3.78
CA LYS A 39 -15.11 7.40 -4.67
C LYS A 39 -15.00 6.09 -5.44
N ASP A 40 -15.96 5.18 -5.25
CA ASP A 40 -15.98 3.84 -5.89
C ASP A 40 -16.72 3.80 -7.24
N GLY A 41 -17.12 4.96 -7.74
CA GLY A 41 -17.90 5.13 -8.98
C GLY A 41 -19.40 5.28 -8.75
N LYS A 42 -19.93 4.84 -7.60
CA LYS A 42 -21.35 4.99 -7.22
C LYS A 42 -21.54 5.92 -6.04
N MET A 43 -20.66 5.81 -5.04
CA MET A 43 -20.74 6.54 -3.78
C MET A 43 -19.42 7.25 -3.47
N SER A 44 -19.51 8.28 -2.63
CA SER A 44 -18.37 8.99 -2.04
C SER A 44 -18.33 8.71 -0.55
N TYR A 45 -17.13 8.44 -0.03
CA TYR A 45 -16.91 8.09 1.37
C TYR A 45 -15.88 9.04 1.98
N VAL A 46 -16.22 9.75 3.06
CA VAL A 46 -15.23 10.50 3.87
C VAL A 46 -14.35 9.49 4.60
N VAL A 47 -13.04 9.62 4.48
CA VAL A 47 -12.09 8.68 5.09
C VAL A 47 -11.12 9.39 6.01
N ILE A 48 -10.62 8.66 7.00
CA ILE A 48 -9.54 9.14 7.88
C ILE A 48 -8.30 9.43 7.01
N PRO A 49 -7.77 10.67 6.98
CA PRO A 49 -6.63 11.03 6.12
C PRO A 49 -5.41 10.11 6.28
N GLU A 50 -5.08 9.73 7.52
CA GLU A 50 -3.92 8.89 7.86
C GLU A 50 -4.08 7.43 7.39
N SER A 51 -5.31 7.02 7.08
CA SER A 51 -5.60 5.66 6.59
C SER A 51 -5.50 5.53 5.07
N VAL A 52 -5.32 6.63 4.35
CA VAL A 52 -5.30 6.63 2.89
C VAL A 52 -4.03 5.95 2.39
N GLY A 53 -4.20 4.92 1.56
CA GLY A 53 -3.08 4.18 0.95
C GLY A 53 -3.29 3.98 -0.53
N GLN A 54 -2.22 4.17 -1.32
CA GLN A 54 -2.25 3.93 -2.76
C GLN A 54 -1.96 2.45 -3.09
N TYR A 55 -2.64 1.91 -4.09
CA TYR A 55 -2.33 0.58 -4.64
C TYR A 55 -0.95 0.55 -5.29
N ILE A 56 -0.12 -0.40 -4.86
CA ILE A 56 1.29 -0.45 -5.27
C ILE A 56 1.51 -1.15 -6.61
N GLY A 57 0.47 -1.74 -7.20
CA GLY A 57 0.58 -2.49 -8.45
C GLY A 57 0.81 -3.99 -8.27
N LEU A 58 0.85 -4.48 -7.03
CA LEU A 58 1.14 -5.88 -6.70
C LEU A 58 -0.04 -6.52 -5.95
N LYS A 59 -0.12 -7.85 -6.07
CA LYS A 59 -1.00 -8.67 -5.25
C LYS A 59 -0.17 -9.64 -4.42
N ALA A 60 -0.59 -9.89 -3.19
CA ALA A 60 -0.06 -10.96 -2.36
C ALA A 60 -1.06 -12.12 -2.33
N ARG A 61 -0.55 -13.34 -2.18
CA ARG A 61 -1.38 -14.51 -1.95
C ARG A 61 -1.49 -14.74 -0.44
N SER A 62 -2.71 -14.77 0.06
CA SER A 62 -3.00 -15.08 1.46
C SER A 62 -2.59 -16.52 1.78
N VAL A 63 -1.90 -16.72 2.90
CA VAL A 63 -1.50 -18.07 3.35
C VAL A 63 -2.69 -18.87 3.88
N ILE A 64 -3.75 -18.19 4.33
CA ILE A 64 -4.93 -18.80 4.98
C ILE A 64 -5.89 -19.34 3.93
N ASP A 65 -6.35 -18.47 3.02
CA ASP A 65 -7.41 -18.79 2.05
C ASP A 65 -6.89 -18.89 0.60
N GLN A 66 -5.58 -18.72 0.40
CA GLN A 66 -4.92 -18.82 -0.92
C GLN A 66 -5.42 -17.80 -1.95
N SER A 67 -6.18 -16.79 -1.52
CA SER A 67 -6.73 -15.73 -2.37
C SER A 67 -5.68 -14.68 -2.72
N TRP A 68 -5.86 -14.02 -3.86
CA TRP A 68 -5.00 -12.92 -4.28
C TRP A 68 -5.58 -11.57 -3.85
N THR A 69 -4.88 -10.87 -2.96
CA THR A 69 -5.28 -9.58 -2.43
C THR A 69 -4.38 -8.48 -2.95
N ASP A 70 -4.98 -7.36 -3.37
CA ASP A 70 -4.24 -6.16 -3.76
C ASP A 70 -3.46 -5.59 -2.56
N LEU A 71 -2.19 -5.23 -2.79
CA LEU A 71 -1.37 -4.55 -1.80
C LEU A 71 -1.46 -3.03 -1.94
N TYR A 72 -1.61 -2.36 -0.83
CA TYR A 72 -1.63 -0.90 -0.72
C TYR A 72 -0.55 -0.44 0.23
N GLU A 73 -0.19 0.83 0.12
CA GLU A 73 0.61 1.50 1.13
C GLU A 73 0.01 1.33 2.54
N GLY A 74 0.89 1.13 3.53
CA GLY A 74 0.55 0.85 4.91
C GLY A 74 0.20 -0.61 5.21
N ASP A 75 0.08 -1.49 4.20
CA ASP A 75 -0.14 -2.91 4.45
C ASP A 75 1.03 -3.54 5.21
N VAL A 76 0.70 -4.44 6.13
CA VAL A 76 1.66 -5.36 6.73
C VAL A 76 1.60 -6.67 5.97
N THR A 77 2.74 -7.08 5.41
CA THR A 77 2.87 -8.34 4.65
C THR A 77 3.81 -9.31 5.34
N GLU A 78 3.50 -10.59 5.22
CA GLU A 78 4.40 -11.68 5.60
C GLU A 78 5.05 -12.23 4.34
N ILE A 79 6.37 -12.18 4.28
CA ILE A 79 7.16 -12.64 3.14
C ILE A 79 8.04 -13.79 3.63
N GLU A 80 7.87 -14.96 3.02
CA GLU A 80 8.73 -16.11 3.26
C GLU A 80 10.06 -15.91 2.53
N ALA A 81 11.16 -15.88 3.30
CA ALA A 81 12.50 -15.83 2.75
C ALA A 81 12.96 -17.22 2.29
N VAL A 82 14.06 -17.27 1.53
CA VAL A 82 14.63 -18.52 0.93
C VAL A 82 14.90 -19.61 1.97
N ASN A 83 15.15 -19.23 3.23
CA ASN A 83 15.39 -20.14 4.35
C ASN A 83 14.12 -20.52 5.14
N ARG A 84 12.91 -20.28 4.59
CA ARG A 84 11.60 -20.49 5.24
C ARG A 84 11.36 -19.62 6.48
N VAL A 85 12.16 -18.58 6.70
CA VAL A 85 11.90 -17.59 7.74
C VAL A 85 10.85 -16.62 7.22
N VAL A 86 9.76 -16.45 7.97
CA VAL A 86 8.71 -15.49 7.65
C VAL A 86 9.05 -14.14 8.27
N ASN A 87 9.18 -13.14 7.41
CA ASN A 87 9.50 -11.78 7.82
C ASN A 87 8.29 -10.87 7.61
N ARG A 88 7.98 -10.04 8.60
CA ARG A 88 6.90 -9.06 8.53
C ARG A 88 7.42 -7.72 8.03
N HIS A 89 6.79 -7.19 7.00
CA HIS A 89 7.17 -5.93 6.38
C HIS A 89 6.00 -4.97 6.32
N VAL A 90 6.27 -3.67 6.37
CA VAL A 90 5.29 -2.62 6.06
C VAL A 90 5.54 -2.12 4.65
N VAL A 91 4.48 -2.02 3.85
CA VAL A 91 4.53 -1.38 2.54
C VAL A 91 4.58 0.13 2.71
N LYS A 92 5.61 0.78 2.18
CA LYS A 92 5.81 2.24 2.27
C LYS A 92 6.08 2.84 0.89
N PHE A 93 5.76 4.12 0.73
CA PHE A 93 6.25 4.93 -0.38
C PHE A 93 7.43 5.79 0.06
N GLY A 94 8.40 6.00 -0.83
CA GLY A 94 9.54 6.89 -0.56
C GLY A 94 10.46 7.05 -1.75
N ILE A 95 11.56 7.76 -1.52
CA ILE A 95 12.59 7.99 -2.54
C ILE A 95 13.73 7.00 -2.32
N VAL A 96 14.05 6.26 -3.39
CA VAL A 96 15.19 5.35 -3.45
C VAL A 96 16.30 6.06 -4.19
N ARG A 97 17.43 6.26 -3.53
CA ARG A 97 18.64 6.75 -4.22
C ARG A 97 19.41 5.57 -4.78
N ARG A 98 19.49 5.49 -6.11
CA ARG A 98 20.32 4.51 -6.82
C ARG A 98 21.66 5.14 -7.19
N ASP A 99 22.73 4.57 -6.67
CA ASP A 99 24.08 4.82 -7.17
C ASP A 99 24.25 4.15 -8.54
N LEU A 100 24.71 4.91 -9.53
CA LEU A 100 24.90 4.44 -10.90
C LEU A 100 26.34 3.95 -11.16
N GLY A 101 27.24 4.00 -10.17
CA GLY A 101 28.66 3.75 -10.36
C GLY A 101 29.35 4.87 -11.16
N THR A 102 28.77 6.06 -11.15
CA THR A 102 29.22 7.30 -11.82
C THR A 102 29.09 8.44 -10.81
N PRO A 103 29.53 9.69 -11.07
CA PRO A 103 29.27 10.80 -10.15
C PRO A 103 27.79 11.17 -10.02
N TYR A 104 26.89 10.51 -10.75
CA TYR A 104 25.45 10.76 -10.72
C TYR A 104 24.72 9.74 -9.86
N THR A 105 23.72 10.23 -9.13
CA THR A 105 22.74 9.42 -8.41
C THR A 105 21.36 9.64 -9.01
N LEU A 106 20.54 8.60 -9.06
CA LEU A 106 19.15 8.69 -9.50
C LEU A 106 18.21 8.49 -8.31
N ASP A 107 17.40 9.50 -8.02
CA ASP A 107 16.34 9.43 -7.01
C ASP A 107 15.06 8.92 -7.68
N ILE A 108 14.61 7.73 -7.29
CA ILE A 108 13.45 7.05 -7.86
C ILE A 108 12.34 6.99 -6.79
N PRO A 109 11.23 7.71 -6.97
CA PRO A 109 10.06 7.53 -6.10
C PRO A 109 9.45 6.14 -6.35
N SER A 110 9.38 5.30 -5.32
CA SER A 110 8.91 3.92 -5.43
C SER A 110 8.26 3.41 -4.14
N PHE A 111 7.45 2.36 -4.29
CA PHE A 111 6.99 1.56 -3.16
C PHE A 111 8.07 0.54 -2.76
N TYR A 112 8.16 0.26 -1.47
CA TYR A 112 9.09 -0.70 -0.90
C TYR A 112 8.52 -1.37 0.34
N PHE A 113 9.12 -2.48 0.73
CA PHE A 113 8.79 -3.25 1.92
C PHE A 113 9.85 -2.97 2.98
N ASP A 114 9.43 -2.44 4.11
CA ASP A 114 10.29 -2.09 5.24
C ASP A 114 10.17 -3.15 6.33
N LEU A 115 11.27 -3.81 6.70
CA LEU A 115 11.27 -4.88 7.69
C LEU A 115 10.91 -4.34 9.08
N ILE A 116 9.88 -4.90 9.71
CA ILE A 116 9.49 -4.50 11.06
C ILE A 116 10.56 -4.96 12.06
N GLY A 117 11.18 -4.01 12.78
CA GLY A 117 12.20 -4.29 13.79
C GLY A 117 13.62 -4.49 13.24
N GLY A 118 13.86 -4.20 11.95
CA GLY A 118 15.18 -4.19 11.34
C GLY A 118 15.43 -2.93 10.51
N ASP A 119 16.56 -2.88 9.80
CA ASP A 119 16.95 -1.78 8.91
C ASP A 119 17.11 -2.27 7.45
N PHE A 120 16.15 -3.06 6.99
CA PHE A 120 16.17 -3.64 5.64
C PHE A 120 14.99 -3.16 4.81
N LYS A 121 15.29 -2.55 3.66
CA LYS A 121 14.32 -2.11 2.66
C LYS A 121 14.39 -3.04 1.45
N ALA A 122 13.31 -3.79 1.22
CA ALA A 122 13.17 -4.64 0.04
C ALA A 122 12.37 -3.91 -1.04
N PHE A 123 12.91 -3.83 -2.25
CA PHE A 123 12.20 -3.28 -3.40
C PHE A 123 11.62 -4.42 -4.23
N PRO A 124 10.33 -4.37 -4.61
CA PRO A 124 9.77 -5.38 -5.48
C PRO A 124 10.49 -5.36 -6.84
N ILE A 125 11.15 -6.46 -7.18
CA ILE A 125 11.63 -6.69 -8.55
C ILE A 125 10.41 -7.16 -9.33
N VAL A 126 9.83 -6.27 -10.12
CA VAL A 126 8.80 -6.65 -11.08
C VAL A 126 9.50 -7.28 -12.27
N ASN A 127 9.49 -8.62 -12.35
CA ASN A 127 9.84 -9.31 -13.58
C ASN A 127 8.78 -8.93 -14.63
N ASN A 128 9.10 -7.94 -15.44
CA ASN A 128 8.27 -7.54 -16.57
C ASN A 128 8.46 -8.61 -17.65
N HIS A 129 7.67 -9.68 -17.59
CA HIS A 129 7.53 -10.59 -18.72
C HIS A 129 6.75 -9.85 -19.79
N CYS A 130 7.45 -9.05 -20.59
CA CYS A 130 6.98 -8.60 -21.89
C CYS A 130 6.93 -9.84 -22.79
N GLY A 131 5.88 -10.65 -22.66
CA GLY A 131 5.51 -11.72 -23.57
C GLY A 131 4.47 -11.24 -24.55
#